data_AF-A1BFK6-F1
#
_entry.id   AF-A1BFK6-F1
#
_cell.length_a   1.000
_cell.length_b   1.000
_cell.length_c   1.000
_cell.angle_alpha   90.00
_cell.angle_beta   90.00
_cell.angle_gamma   90.00
#
_symmetry.space_group_name_H-M   'P 1'
#
loop_
_entity.id
_entity.type
_entity.pdbx_description
1 polymer ?
#
loop_
_entity_poly.entity_id
_entity_poly.type
_entity_poly.pdbx_seq_one_letter_code
_entity_poly.pdbx_strand_id
1 'polypeptide(L)' 'MQRKIEDITAELIRLPKQDRLEIVRFLLFLDNRPSDADDAESAWEKEIADRVLAVKDGTAIGIDYDEAMRKIDERFAS' A
#
# COMPACT_ATOMS: atom_id res chain seq x y z
N MET A 1 -23.63 -20.00 -5.93
CA MET A 1 -23.68 -20.33 -7.36
C MET A 1 -22.49 -19.68 -8.03
N GLN A 2 -21.65 -20.43 -8.73
CA GLN A 2 -20.52 -19.87 -9.46
C GLN A 2 -21.03 -19.33 -10.78
N ARG A 3 -21.03 -18.00 -10.93
CA ARG A 3 -21.41 -17.32 -12.17
C ARG A 3 -20.24 -17.39 -13.16
N LYS A 4 -20.52 -17.58 -14.45
CA LYS A 4 -19.47 -17.60 -15.47
C LYS A 4 -19.03 -16.18 -15.79
N ILE A 5 -17.78 -16.02 -16.24
CA ILE A 5 -17.22 -14.69 -16.56
C ILE A 5 -17.96 -14.03 -17.72
N GLU A 6 -18.49 -14.83 -18.65
CA GLU A 6 -19.28 -14.37 -19.78
C GLU A 6 -20.60 -13.73 -19.32
N ASP A 7 -21.25 -14.30 -18.30
CA ASP A 7 -22.50 -13.77 -17.74
C ASP A 7 -22.27 -12.41 -17.07
N ILE A 8 -21.16 -12.28 -16.33
CA ILE A 8 -20.76 -11.04 -15.65
C ILE A 8 -20.41 -9.96 -16.68
N THR A 9 -19.67 -10.34 -17.73
CA THR A 9 -19.27 -9.42 -18.80
C THR A 9 -20.47 -8.91 -19.57
N ALA A 10 -21.45 -9.77 -19.85
CA ALA A 10 -22.70 -9.40 -20.53
C ALA A 10 -23.52 -8.39 -19.71
N GLU A 11 -23.52 -8.49 -18.39
CA GLU A 11 -24.15 -7.50 -17.50
C GLU A 11 -23.38 -6.19 -17.50
N LEU A 12 -22.04 -6.25 -17.41
CA LEU A 12 -21.19 -5.06 -17.39
C LEU A 12 -21.37 -4.20 -18.65
N ILE A 13 -21.40 -4.82 -19.83
CA ILE A 13 -21.52 -4.12 -21.12
C ILE A 13 -22.88 -3.39 -21.25
N ARG A 14 -23.93 -3.91 -20.60
CA ARG A 14 -25.28 -3.31 -20.62
C ARG A 14 -25.40 -2.05 -19.76
N LEU A 15 -24.46 -1.83 -18.83
CA LEU A 15 -24.47 -0.63 -17.99
C LEU A 15 -24.15 0.63 -18.80
N PRO A 16 -24.60 1.82 -18.36
CA PRO A 16 -24.12 3.10 -18.86
C PRO A 16 -22.59 3.22 -18.83
N LYS A 17 -22.03 4.00 -19.75
CA LYS A 17 -20.56 4.18 -19.84
C LYS A 17 -19.94 4.66 -18.52
N GLN A 18 -20.60 5.55 -17.80
CA GLN A 18 -20.12 6.09 -16.53
C GLN A 18 -19.97 4.98 -15.48
N ASP A 19 -21.03 4.20 -15.26
CA ASP A 19 -21.04 3.09 -14.31
C ASP A 19 -19.97 2.04 -14.66
N ARG A 20 -19.79 1.72 -15.95
CA ARG A 20 -18.71 0.82 -16.39
C ARG A 20 -17.32 1.35 -16.02
N LEU A 21 -17.08 2.65 -16.22
CA LEU A 21 -15.80 3.27 -15.90
C LEU A 21 -15.55 3.32 -14.39
N GLU A 22 -16.60 3.54 -13.60
CA GLU A 22 -16.52 3.53 -12.15
C GLU A 22 -16.18 2.13 -11.60
N ILE A 23 -16.79 1.09 -12.17
CA ILE A 23 -16.45 -0.30 -11.83
C ILE A 23 -15.00 -0.62 -12.22
N VAL A 24 -14.56 -0.24 -13.42
CA VAL A 24 -13.16 -0.45 -13.83
C VAL A 24 -12.18 0.27 -12.90
N ARG A 25 -12.47 1.52 -12.53
CA ARG A 25 -11.65 2.27 -11.56
C ARG A 25 -11.58 1.55 -10.22
N PHE A 26 -12.70 1.04 -9.73
CA PHE A 26 -12.76 0.31 -8.46
C PHE A 26 -11.94 -0.98 -8.51
N LEU A 27 -12.07 -1.77 -9.58
CA LEU A 27 -11.29 -3.01 -9.76
C LEU A 27 -9.79 -2.73 -9.83
N LEU A 28 -9.37 -1.71 -10.59
CA LEU A 28 -7.96 -1.29 -10.65
C LEU A 28 -7.44 -0.86 -9.28
N PHE A 29 -8.27 -0.22 -8.45
CA PHE A 29 -7.87 0.17 -7.10
C PHE A 29 -7.74 -1.02 -6.15
N LEU A 30 -8.57 -2.06 -6.30
CA LEU A 30 -8.46 -3.28 -5.51
C LEU A 30 -7.21 -4.08 -5.87
N ASP A 31 -6.95 -4.29 -7.16
CA ASP A 31 -5.82 -5.10 -7.64
C ASP A 31 -4.48 -4.37 -7.51
N ASN A 32 -4.48 -3.04 -7.41
CA ASN A 32 -3.27 -2.25 -7.20
C ASN A 32 -2.84 -2.18 -5.73
N ARG A 33 -3.55 -2.83 -4.80
CA ARG A 33 -3.02 -3.05 -3.45
C ARG A 33 -2.11 -4.27 -3.48
N PRO A 34 -0.79 -4.13 -3.21
CA PRO A 34 0.02 -5.31 -2.94
C PRO A 34 -0.63 -6.11 -1.80
N SER A 35 -0.55 -7.45 -1.85
CA SER A 35 -1.09 -8.32 -0.78
C SER A 35 -0.57 -7.95 0.60
N ASP A 36 0.60 -7.31 0.63
CA ASP A 36 1.34 -6.95 1.82
C ASP A 36 1.16 -5.45 2.15
N ALA A 37 0.29 -4.72 1.43
CA ALA A 37 0.06 -3.29 1.65
C ALA A 37 -0.41 -3.00 3.08
N ASP A 38 -1.33 -3.83 3.58
CA ASP A 38 -1.85 -3.67 4.94
C ASP A 38 -0.78 -3.98 6.00
N ASP A 39 0.16 -4.90 5.72
CA ASP A 39 1.29 -5.22 6.62
C ASP A 39 2.35 -4.11 6.59
N ALA A 40 2.68 -3.60 5.40
CA ALA A 40 3.61 -2.49 5.23
C ALA A 40 3.08 -1.21 5.89
N GLU A 41 1.80 -0.89 5.72
CA GLU A 41 1.18 0.29 6.33
C GLU A 41 1.13 0.17 7.86
N SER A 42 0.75 -1.01 8.38
CA SER A 42 0.77 -1.27 9.83
C SER A 42 2.18 -1.23 10.43
N ALA A 43 3.17 -1.80 9.74
CA ALA A 43 4.57 -1.77 10.17
C ALA A 43 5.12 -0.33 10.16
N TRP A 44 4.73 0.47 9.17
CA TRP A 44 5.12 1.88 9.07
C TRP A 44 4.50 2.75 10.16
N GLU A 45 3.19 2.62 10.41
CA GLU A 45 2.48 3.28 11.52
C GLU A 45 3.16 2.99 12.86
N LYS A 46 3.49 1.72 13.10
CA LYS A 46 4.22 1.30 14.31
C LYS A 46 5.60 1.96 14.41
N GLU A 47 6.38 1.96 13.32
CA GLU A 47 7.70 2.58 13.30
C GLU A 47 7.63 4.09 13.62
N ILE A 48 6.67 4.81 13.04
CA ILE A 48 6.47 6.24 13.33
C ILE A 48 6.13 6.46 14.80
N ALA A 49 5.21 5.68 15.36
CA ALA A 49 4.84 5.77 16.77
C ALA A 49 6.05 5.53 17.69
N ASP A 50 6.84 4.50 17.41
CA ASP A 50 8.05 4.16 18.17
C ASP A 50 9.09 5.29 18.09
N ARG A 51 9.29 5.87 16.90
CA ARG A 51 10.23 7.01 16.70
C ARG A 51 9.76 8.26 17.44
N VAL A 52 8.46 8.58 17.42
CA VAL A 52 7.90 9.71 18.18
C VAL A 52 8.12 9.52 19.68
N LEU A 53 7.90 8.30 20.19
CA LEU A 53 8.13 7.98 21.60
C LEU A 53 9.61 8.14 21.97
N ALA A 54 10.53 7.66 21.14
CA ALA A 54 11.97 7.81 21.38
C ALA A 54 12.41 9.28 21.45
N VAL A 55 11.84 10.15 20.61
CA VAL A 55 12.09 11.61 20.71
C VAL A 55 11.54 12.17 22.01
N LYS A 56 10.30 11.81 22.36
CA LYS A 56 9.64 12.28 23.60
C LYS A 56 10.40 11.86 24.86
N ASP A 57 10.89 10.63 24.90
CA ASP A 57 11.60 10.06 26.04
C ASP A 57 13.10 10.45 26.06
N GLY A 58 13.57 11.20 25.05
CA GLY A 58 14.96 11.64 24.95
C GLY A 58 15.96 10.51 24.66
N THR A 59 15.48 9.38 24.17
CA THR A 59 16.30 8.21 23.82
C THR A 59 16.68 8.17 22.33
N ALA A 60 16.10 9.05 21.52
CA ALA A 60 16.45 9.20 20.11
C ALA A 60 17.91 9.64 19.93
N ILE A 61 18.63 8.94 19.06
CA ILE A 61 20.02 9.24 18.70
C ILE A 61 20.04 9.73 17.26
N GLY A 62 20.56 10.94 17.04
CA GLY A 62 20.84 11.46 15.70
C GLY A 62 22.03 10.73 15.09
N ILE A 63 21.92 10.38 13.81
CA ILE A 63 23.03 9.88 13.00
C ILE A 63 23.28 10.84 11.85
N ASP A 64 24.51 10.81 11.32
CA ASP A 64 24.85 11.59 10.14
C ASP A 64 24.04 11.14 8.92
N TYR A 65 23.75 12.07 8.01
CA TYR A 65 22.95 11.81 6.82
C TYR A 65 23.61 10.76 5.92
N ASP A 66 24.93 10.85 5.69
CA ASP A 66 25.64 9.93 4.81
C ASP A 66 25.67 8.52 5.42
N GLU A 67 25.79 8.44 6.76
CA GLU A 67 25.69 7.18 7.48
C GLU A 67 24.28 6.57 7.36
N ALA A 68 23.24 7.39 7.47
CA ALA A 68 21.85 6.95 7.33
C ALA A 68 21.58 6.38 5.93
N MET A 69 22.00 7.09 4.88
CA MET A 69 21.83 6.65 3.50
C MET A 69 22.59 5.36 3.22
N ARG A 70 23.84 5.24 3.69
CA ARG A 70 24.60 3.99 3.55
C ARG A 70 23.89 2.80 4.20
N LYS A 71 23.32 2.97 5.40
CA LYS A 71 22.58 1.89 6.08
C LYS A 71 21.32 1.48 5.33
N ILE A 72 20.64 2.43 4.69
CA ILE A 72 19.46 2.15 3.85
C ILE A 72 19.89 1.34 2.63
N ASP A 73 20.94 1.78 1.94
CA ASP A 73 21.46 1.08 0.76
C ASP A 73 21.94 -0.33 1.12
N GLU A 74 22.71 -0.51 2.21
CA GLU A 74 23.15 -1.84 2.66
C GLU A 74 22.00 -2.79 3.00
N ARG A 75 20.90 -2.26 3.54
CA ARG A 75 19.76 -3.06 3.98
C ARG A 75 18.79 -3.43 2.85
N PHE A 76 18.67 -2.57 1.85
CA PHE A 76 17.63 -2.68 0.81
C PHE A 76 18.15 -2.72 -0.62
N ALA A 77 19.47 -2.64 -0.83
CA ALA A 77 20.05 -2.92 -2.14
C ALA A 77 19.70 -4.36 -2.55
N SER A 78 18.87 -4.48 -3.59
CA SER A 78 18.58 -5.72 -4.31
C SER A 78 19.64 -6.02 -5.36
#